data_AF-A0A3D4EK01-F1
#
_entry.id   AF-A0A3D4EK01-F1
#
_cell.length_a   1.000
_cell.length_b   1.000
_cell.length_c   1.000
_cell.angle_alpha   90.00
_cell.angle_beta   90.00
_cell.angle_gamma   90.00
#
_symmetry.space_group_name_H-M   'P 1'
#
loop_
_entity.id
_entity.type
_entity.pdbx_description
1 polymer ?
#
loop_
_entity_poly.entity_id
_entity_poly.type
_entity_poly.pdbx_seq_one_letter_code
_entity_poly.pdbx_strand_id
1 'polypeptide(L)'
;MLPKGNPVVLWASSNAKTSKYLGLFLLTFGLILCVINLGLGSGSFSFLVILMTIASIQVLIGPLFITNSKQLAVVSVLALILELFL
;
A
#
# COMPACT_ATOMS: atom_id res chain seq x y z
N MET A 1 -7.87 21.11 -5.07
CA MET A 1 -9.08 20.79 -5.84
C MET A 1 -9.54 19.41 -5.36
N LEU A 2 -10.63 19.33 -4.59
CA LEU A 2 -11.10 18.08 -4.00
C LEU A 2 -11.63 17.15 -5.10
N PRO A 3 -11.14 15.89 -5.22
CA PRO A 3 -11.64 14.95 -6.20
C PRO A 3 -13.08 14.57 -5.83
N LYS A 4 -14.04 15.25 -6.46
CA LYS A 4 -15.46 14.87 -6.47
C LYS A 4 -15.58 13.54 -7.22
N GLY A 5 -15.75 12.45 -6.47
CA GLY A 5 -16.04 11.15 -7.09
C GLY A 5 -16.16 9.99 -6.12
N ASN A 6 -15.49 10.02 -4.96
CA ASN A 6 -15.46 8.87 -4.05
C ASN A 6 -16.06 9.20 -2.68
N PRO A 7 -17.20 8.59 -2.28
CA PRO A 7 -17.92 8.92 -1.03
C PRO A 7 -17.05 8.71 0.21
N VAL A 8 -16.10 7.77 0.15
CA VAL A 8 -15.15 7.46 1.22
C VAL A 8 -14.18 8.63 1.48
N VAL A 9 -13.71 9.30 0.43
CA VAL A 9 -12.76 10.42 0.55
C VAL A 9 -13.44 11.66 1.13
N LEU A 10 -14.71 11.87 0.77
CA LEU A 10 -15.53 12.97 1.29
C LEU A 10 -15.87 12.75 2.77
N TRP A 11 -16.17 11.51 3.16
CA TRP A 11 -16.37 11.12 4.56
C TRP A 11 -15.07 11.25 5.39
N ALA A 12 -13.95 10.81 4.84
CA ALA A 12 -12.63 10.92 5.47
C ALA A 12 -12.21 12.40 5.66
N SER A 13 -12.53 13.27 4.70
CA SER A 13 -12.25 14.70 4.81
C SER A 13 -13.15 15.40 5.82
N SER A 14 -14.42 14.98 5.96
CA SER A 14 -15.35 15.52 6.95
C SER A 14 -15.01 15.09 8.39
N ASN A 15 -14.34 13.94 8.56
CA ASN A 15 -13.95 13.37 9.86
C ASN A 15 -12.45 13.06 9.91
N ALA A 16 -11.61 14.05 9.59
CA ALA A 16 -10.15 13.89 9.50
C ALA A 16 -9.50 13.32 10.77
N LYS A 17 -10.06 13.61 11.96
CA LYS A 17 -9.57 13.07 13.25
C LYS A 17 -9.85 11.57 13.36
N THR A 18 -11.06 11.14 13.02
CA THR A 18 -11.48 9.73 13.06
C THR A 18 -10.71 8.90 12.05
N SER A 19 -10.49 9.41 10.84
CA SER A 19 -9.70 8.71 9.82
C SER A 19 -8.23 8.53 10.26
N LYS A 20 -7.61 9.54 10.87
CA LYS A 20 -6.25 9.43 11.43
C LYS A 20 -6.17 8.38 12.56
N TYR A 21 -7.12 8.42 13.49
CA TYR A 21 -7.16 7.46 14.59
C TYR A 21 -7.41 6.02 14.09
N LEU A 22 -8.28 5.85 13.10
CA LEU A 22 -8.56 4.54 12.53
C LEU A 22 -7.32 3.95 11.82
N GLY A 23 -6.58 4.77 11.08
CA GLY A 23 -5.32 4.36 10.45
C GLY A 23 -4.25 3.99 11.48
N LEU A 24 -4.12 4.79 12.55
CA LEU A 24 -3.19 4.50 13.65
C LEU A 24 -3.57 3.19 14.37
N PHE A 25 -4.85 2.97 14.59
CA PHE A 25 -5.37 1.76 15.23
C PHE A 25 -5.07 0.52 14.38
N LEU A 26 -5.36 0.56 13.08
CA LEU A 26 -5.01 -0.54 12.15
C LEU A 26 -3.51 -0.81 12.11
N LEU A 27 -2.68 0.23 12.10
CA LEU A 27 -1.22 0.10 12.06
C LEU A 27 -0.69 -0.56 13.33
N THR A 28 -1.21 -0.16 14.50
CA THR A 28 -0.87 -0.77 15.78
C THR A 28 -1.30 -2.23 15.83
N PHE A 29 -2.49 -2.55 15.32
CA PHE A 29 -2.99 -3.92 15.28
C PHE A 29 -2.12 -4.81 14.39
N GLY A 30 -1.72 -4.33 13.20
CA GLY A 30 -0.82 -5.05 12.29
C GLY A 30 0.56 -5.34 12.90
N LEU A 31 1.11 -4.39 13.67
CA LEU A 31 2.35 -4.58 14.42
C LEU A 31 2.21 -5.71 15.44
N ILE A 32 1.12 -5.71 16.22
CA ILE A 32 0.85 -6.73 17.24
C ILE A 32 0.73 -8.11 16.59
N LEU A 33 0.02 -8.25 15.47
CA LEU A 33 -0.07 -9.52 14.76
C LEU A 33 1.29 -10.01 14.24
N CYS A 34 2.11 -9.13 13.68
CA CYS A 34 3.45 -9.50 13.22
C CYS A 34 4.35 -9.96 14.38
N VAL A 35 4.28 -9.28 15.53
CA VAL A 35 5.02 -9.65 16.74
C VAL A 35 4.58 -11.00 17.29
N ILE A 36 3.28 -11.31 17.27
CA ILE A 36 2.77 -12.61 17.72
C ILE A 36 3.24 -13.75 16.80
N ASN A 37 3.28 -13.53 15.49
CA ASN A 37 3.58 -14.59 14.52
C ASN A 37 5.09 -14.85 14.32
N LEU A 38 5.92 -13.79 14.38
CA LEU A 38 7.36 -13.86 14.08
C LEU A 38 8.25 -13.59 15.31
N GLY A 39 7.67 -13.25 16.46
CA GLY A 39 8.39 -12.87 17.68
C GLY A 39 8.71 -11.37 17.76
N LEU A 40 9.09 -10.90 18.95
CA LEU A 40 9.25 -9.47 19.27
C LEU A 40 10.28 -8.74 18.38
N GLY A 41 11.41 -9.38 18.07
CA GLY A 41 12.47 -8.80 17.25
C GLY A 41 12.20 -8.91 15.75
N SER A 42 11.99 -10.14 15.26
CA SER A 42 11.75 -10.39 13.84
C SER A 42 10.43 -9.80 13.36
N GLY A 43 9.37 -9.87 14.16
CA GLY A 43 8.05 -9.36 13.78
C GLY A 43 8.02 -7.85 13.59
N SER A 44 8.71 -7.09 14.44
CA SER A 44 8.83 -5.63 14.29
C SER A 44 9.57 -5.26 13.00
N PHE A 45 10.69 -5.94 12.71
CA PHE A 45 11.47 -5.69 11.50
C PHE A 45 10.71 -6.09 10.23
N SER A 46 10.07 -7.26 10.22
CA SER A 46 9.21 -7.69 9.12
C SER A 46 8.07 -6.71 8.87
N PHE A 47 7.43 -6.19 9.92
CA PHE A 47 6.37 -5.19 9.78
C PHE A 47 6.87 -3.89 9.12
N LEU A 48 8.03 -3.38 9.54
CA LEU A 48 8.68 -2.21 8.92
C LEU A 48 9.00 -2.46 7.44
N VAL A 49 9.51 -3.64 7.10
CA VAL A 49 9.79 -4.03 5.71
C VAL A 49 8.49 -4.07 4.90
N ILE A 50 7.42 -4.69 5.43
CA ILE A 50 6.11 -4.74 4.77
C ILE A 50 5.56 -3.34 4.51
N LEU A 51 5.61 -2.44 5.51
CA LEU A 51 5.17 -1.05 5.35
C LEU A 51 5.99 -0.31 4.28
N MET A 52 7.31 -0.50 4.26
CA MET A 52 8.19 0.09 3.24
C MET A 52 7.86 -0.43 1.84
N THR A 53 7.63 -1.74 1.69
CA THR A 53 7.27 -2.36 0.41
C THR A 53 5.94 -1.84 -0.11
N ILE A 54 4.91 -1.75 0.75
CA ILE A 54 3.61 -1.21 0.37
C ILE A 54 3.73 0.27 -0.03
N ALA A 55 4.47 1.07 0.74
CA ALA A 55 4.69 2.47 0.42
C ALA A 55 5.43 2.66 -0.92
N SER A 56 6.45 1.83 -1.17
CA SER A 56 7.20 1.84 -2.43
C SER A 56 6.30 1.52 -3.62
N ILE A 57 5.50 0.46 -3.51
CA ILE A 57 4.53 0.06 -4.54
C ILE A 57 3.49 1.17 -4.77
N GLN A 58 2.97 1.79 -3.71
CA GLN A 58 2.00 2.88 -3.81
C GLN A 58 2.56 4.10 -4.54
N VAL A 59 3.81 4.49 -4.24
CA VAL A 59 4.51 5.60 -4.91
C VAL A 59 4.77 5.27 -6.38
N LEU A 60 5.12 4.02 -6.68
CA LEU A 60 5.33 3.56 -8.05
C LEU A 60 4.03 3.53 -8.86
N ILE A 61 2.91 3.15 -8.23
CA ILE A 61 1.58 3.08 -8.85
C ILE A 61 1.01 4.46 -9.19
N GLY A 62 1.30 5.50 -8.39
CA GLY A 62 0.80 6.86 -8.64
C GLY A 62 1.00 7.36 -10.08
N PRO A 63 2.23 7.42 -10.61
CA PRO A 63 2.50 7.80 -11.99
C PRO A 63 2.15 6.68 -13.00
N LEU A 64 2.17 5.41 -12.58
CA LEU A 64 1.87 4.27 -13.44
C LEU A 64 0.39 4.18 -13.81
N PHE A 65 -0.51 4.59 -12.91
CA PHE A 65 -1.95 4.68 -13.17
C PHE A 65 -2.31 5.82 -14.13
N ILE A 66 -1.49 6.86 -14.18
CA ILE A 66 -1.60 7.96 -15.15
C ILE A 66 -1.07 7.56 -16.54
N THR A 67 -0.25 6.51 -16.62
CA THR A 67 0.26 5.95 -17.88
C THR A 67 -0.80 5.06 -18.55
N ASN A 68 -0.86 5.09 -19.88
CA ASN A 68 -1.80 4.32 -20.70
C ASN A 68 -1.81 2.83 -20.30
N SER A 69 -2.98 2.23 -20.03
CA SER A 69 -3.14 0.84 -19.60
C SER A 69 -2.47 -0.18 -20.55
N LYS A 70 -2.29 0.19 -21.82
CA LYS A 70 -1.56 -0.60 -22.82
C LYS A 70 -0.06 -0.73 -22.51
N GLN A 71 0.58 0.34 -22.01
CA GLN A 71 2.00 0.35 -21.65
C GLN A 71 2.25 -0.49 -20.39
N LEU A 72 1.32 -0.45 -19.42
CA LEU A 72 1.35 -1.29 -18.24
C LEU A 72 1.26 -2.78 -18.60
N ALA A 73 0.38 -3.14 -19.54
CA ALA A 73 0.27 -4.51 -20.03
C ALA A 73 1.57 -5.00 -20.70
N VAL A 74 2.22 -4.15 -21.49
CA VAL A 74 3.51 -4.48 -22.15
C VAL A 74 4.61 -4.73 -21.11
N VAL A 75 4.75 -3.86 -20.11
CA VAL A 75 5.75 -4.03 -19.04
C VAL A 75 5.46 -5.28 -18.21
N SER A 76 4.19 -5.56 -17.91
CA SER A 76 3.80 -6.75 -17.16
C SER A 76 4.10 -8.05 -17.92
N VAL A 77 3.81 -8.09 -19.23
CA VAL A 77 4.15 -9.24 -20.09
C VAL A 77 5.66 -9.43 -20.19
N LEU A 78 6.42 -8.34 -20.32
CA LEU A 78 7.88 -8.41 -20.39
C LEU A 78 8.49 -8.92 -19.08
N ALA A 79 7.96 -8.48 -17.94
CA ALA A 79 8.37 -8.97 -16.62
C ALA A 79 8.05 -10.47 -16.45
N LEU A 80 6.89 -10.92 -16.92
CA LEU A 80 6.47 -12.33 -16.85
C LEU A 80 7.38 -13.23 -17.71
N ILE A 81 7.77 -12.76 -18.89
CA ILE A 81 8.74 -13.47 -19.75
C ILE A 81 10.11 -13.56 -19.06
N LEU A 82 10.54 -12.49 -18.40
CA LEU A 82 11.81 -12.46 -17.69
C LEU A 82 11.79 -13.38 -16.46
N GLU A 83 10.68 -13.42 -15.72
CA GLU A 83 10.48 -14.33 -14.58
C GLU A 83 10.46 -15.80 -15.01
N LEU A 84 9.89 -16.13 -16.18
CA LEU A 84 9.93 -17.49 -16.75
C LEU A 84 11.31 -17.92 -17.24
N PHE A 85 12.19 -16.97 -17.52
CA PHE A 85 13.54 -17.23 -18.01
C PHE A 85 14.59 -17.32 -16.88
N LEU A 86 14.34 -16.64 -15.76
CA LEU A 86 15.16 -16.69 -14.54
C LEU A 86 14.95 -18.01 -13.78
#